data_AF-A0A2V8D919-F1
#
_entry.id   AF-A0A2V8D919-F1
#
_cell.length_a   1.000
_cell.length_b   1.000
_cell.length_c   1.000
_cell.angle_alpha   90.00
_cell.angle_beta   90.00
_cell.angle_gamma   90.00
#
_symmetry.space_group_name_H-M   'P 1'
#
loop_
_entity.id
_entity.type
_entity.pdbx_description
1 polymer ?
#
loop_
_entity_poly.entity_id
_entity_poly.type
_entity_poly.pdbx_seq_one_letter_code
_entity_poly.pdbx_strand_id
1 'polypeptide(L)'
;MIHWVRSLGVAWTKDGHGFFYGRHPELRPGKALEDTVRDKKIYYHVLGTPQSADLLIYERPEEPMLFIEVDIDETGRYVFFQTQRSISRNELIVKDLADPLVPSSMLPHERCISAFKFGATLPPRGAQEPRPEARVNDV
;
A
#
# COMPACT_ATOMS: atom_id res chain seq x y z
N MET A 1 9.50 -18.71 -9.51
CA MET A 1 8.96 -19.26 -8.25
C MET A 1 9.08 -18.20 -7.18
N ILE A 2 8.01 -17.93 -6.42
CA ILE A 2 7.95 -16.86 -5.41
C ILE A 2 7.94 -17.52 -4.03
N HIS A 3 8.84 -17.07 -3.14
CA HIS A 3 9.00 -17.62 -1.79
C HIS A 3 8.47 -16.66 -0.73
N TRP A 4 8.20 -17.18 0.48
CA TRP A 4 7.86 -16.39 1.67
C TRP A 4 6.58 -15.55 1.52
N VAL A 5 5.66 -16.03 0.68
CA VAL A 5 4.33 -15.46 0.53
C VAL A 5 3.46 -15.97 1.66
N ARG A 6 2.96 -15.06 2.48
CA ARG A 6 1.85 -15.30 3.39
C ARG A 6 0.87 -14.14 3.19
N SER A 7 -0.01 -14.31 2.23
CA SER A 7 -0.94 -13.26 1.81
C SER A 7 -2.37 -13.78 1.80
N LEU A 8 -3.30 -12.91 2.21
CA LEU A 8 -4.72 -13.03 1.93
C LEU A 8 -5.15 -12.20 0.70
N GLY A 9 -4.21 -11.55 0.01
CA GLY A 9 -4.50 -10.77 -1.21
C GLY A 9 -3.35 -10.78 -2.22
N VAL A 10 -3.67 -10.97 -3.49
CA VAL A 10 -2.80 -10.77 -4.66
C VAL A 10 -3.60 -9.91 -5.63
N ALA A 11 -3.02 -8.80 -6.07
CA ALA A 11 -3.70 -7.85 -6.95
C ALA A 11 -2.95 -7.77 -8.29
N TRP A 12 -3.59 -8.24 -9.36
CA TRP A 12 -2.98 -8.30 -10.70
C TRP A 12 -3.12 -6.97 -11.41
N THR A 13 -2.06 -6.49 -12.08
CA THR A 13 -2.21 -5.36 -13.00
C THR A 13 -3.07 -5.77 -14.20
N LYS A 14 -3.82 -4.82 -14.75
CA LYS A 14 -4.84 -5.09 -15.79
C LYS A 14 -4.25 -5.57 -17.11
N ASP A 15 -3.01 -5.20 -17.34
CA ASP A 15 -2.19 -5.63 -18.47
C ASP A 15 -1.70 -7.09 -18.34
N GLY A 16 -1.84 -7.69 -17.15
CA GLY A 16 -1.42 -9.07 -16.86
C GLY A 16 0.10 -9.25 -16.75
N HIS A 17 0.90 -8.18 -16.82
CA HIS A 17 2.36 -8.27 -16.81
C HIS A 17 2.95 -8.49 -15.40
N GLY A 18 2.16 -8.26 -14.34
CA GLY A 18 2.62 -8.46 -12.98
C GLY A 18 1.51 -8.38 -11.94
N PHE A 19 1.91 -8.49 -10.68
CA PHE A 19 0.98 -8.45 -9.55
C PHE A 19 1.64 -7.90 -8.29
N PHE A 20 0.82 -7.24 -7.47
CA PHE A 20 1.16 -6.84 -6.11
C PHE A 20 0.92 -7.99 -5.15
N TYR A 21 1.84 -8.17 -4.20
CA TYR A 21 1.71 -9.20 -3.17
C TYR A 21 2.40 -8.82 -1.86
N GLY A 22 1.92 -9.40 -0.77
CA GLY A 22 2.54 -9.29 0.55
C GLY A 22 3.63 -10.33 0.78
N ARG A 23 4.79 -9.90 1.25
CA ARG A 23 5.93 -10.75 1.59
C ARG A 23 6.45 -10.44 2.99
N HIS A 24 6.74 -11.49 3.75
CA HIS A 24 7.48 -11.39 5.01
C HIS A 24 8.97 -11.56 4.76
N PRO A 25 9.84 -11.00 5.61
CA PRO A 25 11.26 -11.26 5.53
C PRO A 25 11.57 -12.75 5.66
N GLU A 26 12.64 -13.19 5.01
CA GLU A 26 13.12 -14.55 5.14
C GLU A 26 13.51 -14.84 6.59
N LEU A 27 13.06 -15.99 7.10
CA LEU A 27 13.34 -16.42 8.45
C LEU A 27 14.74 -17.01 8.53
N ARG A 28 15.55 -16.47 9.44
CA ARG A 28 16.82 -17.09 9.79
C ARG A 28 16.57 -18.36 10.62
N PRO A 29 17.37 -19.42 10.45
CA PRO A 29 17.25 -20.65 11.25
C PRO A 29 17.24 -20.35 12.75
N GLY A 30 16.33 -20.97 13.50
CA GLY A 30 16.23 -20.82 14.97
C GLY A 30 15.35 -19.66 15.47
N LYS A 31 14.57 -19.03 14.59
CA LYS A 31 13.61 -17.97 14.94
C LYS A 31 12.21 -18.51 15.29
N ALA A 32 11.50 -17.82 16.18
CA ALA A 32 10.18 -18.23 16.67
C ALA A 32 9.10 -18.07 15.58
N LEU A 33 8.00 -18.82 15.69
CA LEU A 33 6.89 -18.74 14.73
C LEU A 33 6.28 -17.33 14.66
N GLU A 34 6.35 -16.55 15.75
CA GLU A 34 5.86 -15.18 15.82
C GLU A 34 6.66 -14.23 14.92
N ASP A 35 7.95 -14.52 14.69
CA ASP A 35 8.79 -13.74 13.77
C ASP A 35 8.35 -13.92 12.29
N THR A 36 7.53 -14.94 11.99
CA THR A 36 7.05 -15.22 10.62
C THR A 36 5.99 -14.24 10.13
N VAL A 37 5.41 -13.44 11.02
CA VAL A 37 4.29 -12.53 10.70
C VAL A 37 4.70 -11.06 10.85
N ARG A 38 5.94 -10.79 11.25
CA ARG A 38 6.48 -9.44 11.40
C ARG A 38 6.91 -8.86 10.06
N ASP A 39 6.98 -7.54 10.02
CA ASP A 39 7.60 -6.74 8.97
C ASP A 39 7.08 -7.08 7.57
N LYS A 40 5.75 -7.28 7.45
CA LYS A 40 5.11 -7.50 6.16
C LYS A 40 5.35 -6.28 5.26
N LYS A 41 5.74 -6.52 4.02
CA LYS A 41 5.91 -5.49 2.99
C LYS A 41 5.13 -5.85 1.75
N ILE A 42 4.71 -4.86 0.99
CA ILE A 42 4.05 -5.06 -0.30
C ILE A 42 5.06 -4.84 -1.41
N TYR A 43 5.16 -5.83 -2.29
CA TYR A 43 6.02 -5.82 -3.46
C TYR A 43 5.20 -5.91 -4.74
N TYR A 44 5.78 -5.48 -5.86
CA TYR A 44 5.30 -5.75 -7.20
C TYR A 44 6.24 -6.73 -7.90
N HIS A 45 5.67 -7.81 -8.44
CA HIS A 45 6.39 -8.82 -9.20
C HIS A 45 6.05 -8.70 -10.68
N VAL A 46 7.07 -8.66 -11.54
CA VAL A 46 6.92 -8.71 -13.00
C VAL A 46 7.08 -10.15 -13.47
N LEU A 47 6.14 -10.63 -14.28
CA LEU A 47 6.19 -11.99 -14.81
C LEU A 47 7.48 -12.24 -15.61
N GLY A 48 8.06 -13.42 -15.40
CA GLY A 48 9.31 -13.82 -16.06
C GLY A 48 10.59 -13.27 -15.41
N THR A 49 10.48 -12.44 -14.37
CA THR A 49 11.65 -11.94 -13.63
C THR A 49 11.95 -12.78 -12.39
N PRO A 50 13.19 -12.80 -11.87
CA PRO A 50 13.48 -13.41 -10.58
C PRO A 50 12.87 -12.59 -9.42
N GLN A 51 12.49 -13.26 -8.33
CA GLN A 51 11.92 -12.60 -7.13
C GLN A 51 12.84 -11.51 -6.53
N SER A 52 14.15 -11.58 -6.78
CA SER A 52 15.12 -10.56 -6.37
C SER A 52 14.95 -9.22 -7.11
N ALA A 53 14.24 -9.20 -8.24
CA ALA A 53 13.93 -8.01 -9.02
C ALA A 53 12.60 -7.35 -8.59
N ASP A 54 11.89 -7.92 -7.61
CA ASP A 54 10.62 -7.40 -7.12
C ASP A 54 10.77 -5.99 -6.55
N LEU A 55 9.88 -5.09 -6.93
CA LEU A 55 9.90 -3.70 -6.50
C LEU A 55 9.20 -3.55 -5.15
N LEU A 56 9.85 -2.91 -4.19
CA LEU A 56 9.21 -2.55 -2.92
C LEU A 56 8.25 -1.39 -3.14
N ILE A 57 6.97 -1.61 -2.89
CA ILE A 57 5.90 -0.63 -3.14
C ILE A 57 5.47 0.06 -1.86
N TYR A 58 5.39 -0.69 -0.76
CA TYR A 58 4.90 -0.16 0.51
C TYR A 58 5.48 -0.92 1.70
N GLU A 59 5.93 -0.16 2.69
CA GLU A 59 6.36 -0.67 4.00
C GLU A 59 6.04 0.31 5.14
N ARG A 60 6.00 -0.23 6.36
CA ARG A 60 5.78 0.48 7.63
C ARG A 60 6.70 -0.08 8.71
N PRO A 61 8.02 0.20 8.65
CA PRO A 61 9.00 -0.36 9.58
C PRO A 61 8.75 0.04 11.05
N GLU A 62 8.09 1.18 11.28
CA GLU A 62 7.70 1.66 12.60
C GLU A 62 6.56 0.85 13.24
N GLU A 63 5.83 0.05 12.45
CA GLU A 63 4.73 -0.80 12.91
C GLU A 63 4.90 -2.25 12.40
N PRO A 64 5.83 -3.04 12.98
CA PRO A 64 6.23 -4.33 12.45
C PRO A 64 5.14 -5.41 12.49
N MET A 65 4.10 -5.24 13.32
CA MET A 65 2.96 -6.16 13.40
C MET A 65 1.75 -5.67 12.60
N LEU A 66 1.89 -4.57 11.84
CA LEU A 66 0.78 -4.01 11.09
C LEU A 66 0.29 -5.03 10.05
N PHE A 67 -1.00 -5.31 10.10
CA PHE A 67 -1.63 -6.09 9.05
C PHE A 67 -1.77 -5.19 7.82
N ILE A 68 -1.32 -5.67 6.65
CA ILE A 68 -1.33 -4.92 5.40
C ILE A 68 -1.89 -5.82 4.29
N GLU A 69 -2.88 -5.33 3.58
CA GLU A 69 -3.42 -5.92 2.35
C GLU A 69 -3.32 -4.94 1.19
N VAL A 70 -3.33 -5.47 -0.02
CA VAL A 70 -3.22 -4.70 -1.26
C VAL A 70 -4.31 -5.14 -2.22
N ASP A 71 -4.93 -4.15 -2.86
CA ASP A 71 -5.89 -4.35 -3.95
C ASP A 71 -5.72 -3.24 -5.00
N ILE A 72 -6.30 -3.42 -6.19
CA ILE A 72 -6.34 -2.40 -7.24
C ILE A 72 -7.76 -2.13 -7.67
N ASP A 73 -8.01 -0.95 -8.23
CA ASP A 73 -9.32 -0.63 -8.77
C ASP A 73 -9.57 -1.33 -10.12
N GLU A 74 -10.82 -1.29 -10.58
CA GLU A 74 -11.21 -1.92 -11.84
C GLU A 74 -10.51 -1.34 -13.06
N THR A 75 -10.07 -0.07 -13.00
CA THR A 75 -9.34 0.57 -14.09
C THR A 75 -7.84 0.26 -14.05
N GLY A 76 -7.31 -0.19 -12.91
CA GLY A 76 -5.87 -0.42 -12.70
C GLY A 76 -5.06 0.83 -12.40
N ARG A 77 -5.70 2.00 -12.31
CA ARG A 77 -5.05 3.29 -12.06
C ARG A 77 -4.69 3.48 -10.60
N TYR A 78 -5.47 2.93 -9.67
CA TYR A 78 -5.29 3.11 -8.25
C TYR A 78 -4.93 1.79 -7.59
N VAL A 79 -3.92 1.84 -6.73
CA VAL A 79 -3.62 0.77 -5.78
C VAL A 79 -4.01 1.21 -4.37
N PHE A 80 -4.65 0.29 -3.65
CA PHE A 80 -5.15 0.46 -2.31
C PHE A 80 -4.31 -0.35 -1.34
N PHE A 81 -3.86 0.26 -0.25
CA PHE A 81 -3.28 -0.45 0.89
C PHE A 81 -4.23 -0.34 2.07
N GLN A 82 -4.80 -1.47 2.47
CA GLN A 82 -5.61 -1.56 3.66
C GLN A 82 -4.71 -1.99 4.81
N THR A 83 -4.67 -1.19 5.88
CA THR A 83 -3.89 -1.50 7.06
C THR A 83 -4.78 -1.65 8.28
N GLN A 84 -4.44 -2.57 9.18
CA GLN A 84 -5.19 -2.81 10.41
C GLN A 84 -4.23 -2.93 11.59
N ARG A 85 -4.40 -2.02 12.57
CA ARG A 85 -3.70 -2.06 13.87
C ARG A 85 -4.47 -2.83 14.93
N SER A 86 -5.80 -2.82 14.82
CA SER A 86 -6.75 -3.49 15.72
C SER A 86 -8.11 -3.58 15.03
N ILE A 87 -9.03 -4.38 15.58
CA ILE A 87 -10.39 -4.59 15.03
C ILE A 87 -11.10 -3.28 14.65
N SER A 88 -10.91 -2.21 15.44
CA SER A 88 -11.55 -0.90 15.25
C SER A 88 -10.66 0.18 14.63
N ARG A 89 -9.41 -0.13 14.23
CA ARG A 89 -8.48 0.86 13.69
C ARG A 89 -7.87 0.38 12.39
N ASN A 90 -8.45 0.88 11.31
CA ASN A 90 -8.06 0.58 9.95
C ASN A 90 -7.72 1.88 9.21
N GLU A 91 -6.73 1.82 8.33
CA GLU A 91 -6.38 2.92 7.43
C GLU A 91 -6.43 2.41 5.99
N LEU A 92 -7.01 3.21 5.11
CA LEU A 92 -6.98 2.98 3.66
C LEU A 92 -6.06 4.01 3.05
N ILE A 93 -5.02 3.56 2.38
CA ILE A 93 -4.06 4.41 1.68
C ILE A 93 -4.25 4.18 0.20
N VAL A 94 -4.37 5.27 -0.56
CA VAL A 94 -4.55 5.23 -2.01
C VAL A 94 -3.29 5.76 -2.68
N LYS A 95 -2.83 5.08 -3.72
CA LYS A 95 -1.75 5.56 -4.58
C LYS A 95 -2.25 5.56 -6.02
N ASP A 96 -2.20 6.72 -6.65
CA ASP A 96 -2.42 6.88 -8.10
C ASP A 96 -1.15 6.39 -8.81
N LEU A 97 -1.30 5.35 -9.63
CA LEU A 97 -0.25 4.82 -10.49
C LEU A 97 -0.08 5.67 -11.77
N ALA A 98 -0.98 6.63 -11.99
CA ALA A 98 -1.13 7.50 -13.16
C ALA A 98 -1.46 6.73 -14.45
N ASP A 99 -0.65 5.73 -14.80
CA ASP A 99 -0.84 4.87 -15.96
C ASP A 99 -1.24 3.44 -15.50
N PRO A 100 -2.45 2.97 -15.84
CA PRO A 100 -2.94 1.64 -15.48
C PRO A 100 -2.24 0.48 -16.21
N LEU A 101 -1.45 0.78 -17.26
CA LEU A 101 -0.76 -0.19 -18.11
C LEU A 101 0.77 -0.12 -17.94
N VAL A 102 1.28 0.94 -17.34
CA VAL A 102 2.72 1.09 -17.11
C VAL A 102 2.93 1.65 -15.71
N PRO A 103 3.20 0.79 -14.71
CA PRO A 103 3.55 1.25 -13.38
C PRO A 103 4.93 1.94 -13.29
N SER A 104 5.46 2.51 -14.37
CA SER A 104 6.79 3.14 -14.44
C SER A 104 6.96 4.35 -13.50
N SER A 105 5.88 4.83 -12.86
CA SER A 105 5.94 5.81 -11.77
C SER A 105 6.22 5.20 -10.39
N MET A 106 6.47 3.89 -10.28
CA MET A 106 6.86 3.19 -9.05
C MET A 106 8.28 3.54 -8.54
N LEU A 107 8.70 4.81 -8.67
CA LEU A 107 9.88 5.31 -7.98
C LEU A 107 9.67 5.14 -6.46
N PRO A 108 10.66 4.65 -5.70
CA PRO A 108 10.51 4.29 -4.28
C PRO A 108 10.12 5.45 -3.34
N HIS A 109 10.02 6.67 -3.85
CA HIS A 109 10.03 7.90 -3.06
C HIS A 109 8.85 8.83 -3.32
N GLU A 110 7.95 8.52 -4.25
CA GLU A 110 6.78 9.37 -4.50
C GLU A 110 5.66 9.06 -3.50
N ARG A 111 5.35 10.09 -2.70
CA ARG A 111 4.44 10.05 -1.54
C ARG A 111 3.06 9.50 -1.94
N CYS A 112 2.58 8.54 -1.15
CA CYS A 112 1.18 8.11 -1.19
C CYS A 112 0.27 9.34 -0.99
N ILE A 113 -0.63 9.56 -1.93
CA ILE A 113 -1.54 10.69 -1.91
C ILE A 113 -2.70 10.29 -1.01
N SER A 114 -2.64 10.75 0.24
CA SER A 114 -3.65 10.61 1.29
C SER A 114 -3.79 9.23 1.94
N ALA A 115 -3.83 9.26 3.29
CA ALA A 115 -4.24 8.14 4.13
C ALA A 115 -5.59 8.51 4.74
N PHE A 116 -6.62 7.73 4.46
CA PHE A 116 -7.93 7.90 5.06
C PHE A 116 -8.03 6.96 6.27
N LYS A 117 -8.21 7.52 7.47
CA LYS A 117 -8.43 6.73 8.69
C LYS A 117 -9.93 6.46 8.83
N PHE A 118 -10.34 5.22 8.66
CA PHE A 118 -11.72 4.84 8.98
C PHE A 118 -11.85 4.74 10.49
N GLY A 119 -12.66 5.62 11.09
CA GLY A 119 -12.86 5.72 12.54
C GLY A 119 -12.85 7.13 13.12
N ALA A 120 -12.53 8.15 12.31
CA ALA A 120 -12.93 9.52 12.64
C ALA A 120 -14.41 9.69 12.28
N THR A 121 -15.23 10.11 13.24
CA THR A 121 -16.62 10.50 13.03
C THR A 121 -16.71 11.39 11.80
N LEU A 122 -17.50 11.00 10.79
CA LEU A 122 -17.80 11.88 9.67
C LEU A 122 -18.27 13.22 10.23
N PRO A 123 -17.78 14.38 9.77
CA PRO A 123 -18.47 15.62 10.07
C PRO A 123 -19.91 15.48 9.55
N PRO A 124 -20.92 15.96 10.30
CA PRO A 124 -22.31 15.83 9.90
C PRO A 124 -22.49 16.41 8.49
N ARG A 125 -23.28 15.72 7.68
CA ARG A 125 -23.61 16.12 6.30
C ARG A 125 -24.05 17.59 6.30
N GLY A 126 -23.22 18.49 5.79
CA GLY A 126 -23.49 19.94 5.74
C GLY A 126 -22.33 20.86 6.11
N ALA A 127 -21.20 20.37 6.62
CA ALA A 127 -20.03 21.22 6.85
C ALA A 127 -19.26 21.48 5.53
N GLN A 128 -19.52 22.62 4.90
CA GLN A 128 -18.68 23.17 3.85
C GLN A 128 -17.29 23.47 4.43
N GLU A 129 -16.22 22.93 3.84
CA GLU A 129 -14.86 23.39 4.18
C GLU A 129 -14.75 24.90 3.90
N PRO A 130 -14.18 25.69 4.82
CA PRO A 130 -13.92 27.10 4.54
C PRO A 130 -12.89 27.18 3.41
N ARG A 131 -13.30 27.87 2.33
CA ARG A 131 -12.46 28.17 1.16
C ARG A 131 -11.22 28.93 1.64
N PRO A 132 -9.98 28.59 1.22
CA PRO A 132 -8.81 29.33 1.65
C PRO A 132 -8.87 30.76 1.10
N GLU A 133 -8.88 31.75 1.99
CA GLU A 133 -8.76 33.16 1.62
C GLU A 133 -7.34 33.41 1.10
N ALA A 134 -7.27 33.89 -0.14
CA ALA A 134 -6.03 34.38 -0.72
C ALA A 134 -5.57 35.62 0.06
N ARG A 135 -4.47 35.52 0.81
CA ARG A 135 -3.77 36.69 1.33
C ARG A 135 -3.14 37.43 0.15
N VAL A 136 -3.71 38.57 -0.19
CA VAL A 136 -3.03 39.62 -0.96
C VAL A 136 -1.97 40.20 -0.04
N ASN A 137 -0.70 40.13 -0.44
CA ASN A 137 0.37 40.88 0.19
C ASN A 137 0.40 42.27 -0.45
N ASP A 138 0.04 43.30 0.30
CA ASP A 138 0.28 44.69 -0.10
C ASP A 138 1.73 45.08 0.19
N VAL A 139 2.30 45.87 -0.74
CA VAL A 139 3.66 46.41 -0.80
C VAL A 139 3.89 47.50 0.24
#